data_AF-A0A0L8H9R6-F1
#
_entry.id   AF-A0A0L8H9R6-F1
#
_cell.length_a   1.000
_cell.length_b   1.000
_cell.length_c   1.000
_cell.angle_alpha   90.00
_cell.angle_beta   90.00
_cell.angle_gamma   90.00
#
_symmetry.space_group_name_H-M   'P 1'
#
loop_
_entity.id
_entity.type
_entity.pdbx_description
1 polymer ?
#
loop_
_entity_poly.entity_id
_entity_poly.type
_entity_poly.pdbx_seq_one_letter_code
_entity_poly.pdbx_strand_id
1 'polypeptide(L)'
;KDKSLMFQRKKRSRACDGSFWVVGFYDNTQKKGYMQHVQNRKSKTLEALILVNIEPGSTIFTDQWASYQNLDRLGYIHGIVNHSWNFVDPESASGDM
;
A
#
# COMPACT_ATOMS: atom_id res chain seq x y z
N LYS A 1 -1.41 -12.58 14.42
CA LYS A 1 -1.91 -11.30 13.87
C LYS A 1 -1.05 -10.95 12.68
N ASP A 2 -1.59 -11.08 11.47
CA ASP A 2 -0.88 -10.81 10.21
C ASP A 2 -0.85 -9.31 9.91
N LYS A 3 0.24 -8.84 9.26
CA LYS A 3 0.49 -7.42 8.96
C LYS A 3 0.86 -7.26 7.49
N SER A 4 0.08 -6.45 6.77
CA SER A 4 0.31 -6.15 5.36
C SER A 4 0.51 -4.65 5.10
N LEU A 5 1.51 -4.30 4.29
CA LEU A 5 1.76 -2.93 3.81
C LEU A 5 1.24 -2.78 2.39
N MET A 6 0.50 -1.71 2.11
CA MET A 6 -0.09 -1.47 0.79
C MET A 6 0.46 -0.21 0.15
N PHE A 7 0.80 -0.28 -1.13
CA PHE A 7 1.22 0.88 -1.92
C PHE A 7 0.68 0.80 -3.34
N GLN A 8 0.46 1.96 -3.95
CA GLN A 8 0.02 2.05 -5.34
C GLN A 8 1.04 2.82 -6.16
N ARG A 9 1.27 2.38 -7.40
CA ARG A 9 2.17 3.08 -8.33
C ARG A 9 1.56 3.15 -9.72
N LYS A 10 1.39 4.36 -10.24
CA LYS A 10 1.08 4.57 -11.66
C LYS A 10 2.34 4.36 -12.48
N LYS A 11 2.31 3.47 -13.46
CA LYS A 11 3.39 3.34 -14.44
C LYS A 11 2.94 3.91 -15.77
N ARG A 12 3.75 4.79 -16.35
CA ARG A 12 3.62 5.23 -17.75
C ARG A 12 4.65 4.45 -18.57
N SER A 13 4.21 3.49 -19.39
CA SER A 13 5.08 2.82 -20.37
C SER A 13 5.14 3.67 -21.64
N ARG A 14 6.32 4.21 -21.97
CA ARG A 14 6.59 4.87 -23.26
C ARG A 14 6.80 3.78 -24.34
N ALA A 15 5.75 3.07 -24.74
CA ALA A 15 5.75 2.18 -25.91
C ALA A 15 4.37 1.62 -26.28
N CYS A 16 3.39 1.60 -25.36
CA CYS A 16 2.07 1.04 -25.61
C CYS A 16 1.03 2.02 -25.09
N ASP A 17 0.08 2.39 -25.94
CA ASP A 17 -1.00 3.33 -25.63
C ASP A 17 -1.86 2.79 -24.49
N GLY A 18 -1.73 3.38 -23.29
CA GLY A 18 -2.44 2.93 -22.09
C GLY A 18 -1.70 3.19 -20.79
N SER A 19 -2.19 4.15 -20.00
CA SER A 19 -1.80 4.22 -18.58
C SER A 19 -2.52 3.14 -17.79
N PHE A 20 -1.78 2.28 -17.07
CA PHE A 20 -2.36 1.31 -16.15
C PHE A 20 -1.92 1.58 -14.71
N TRP A 21 -2.71 1.08 -13.76
CA TRP A 21 -2.42 1.15 -12.34
C TRP A 21 -1.87 -0.18 -11.86
N VAL A 22 -0.92 -0.13 -10.94
CA VAL A 22 -0.45 -1.31 -10.22
C VAL A 22 -0.73 -1.10 -8.74
N VAL A 23 -1.38 -2.10 -8.15
CA VAL A 23 -1.60 -2.19 -6.70
C VAL A 23 -0.62 -3.22 -6.16
N GLY A 24 0.09 -2.86 -5.09
CA GLY A 24 1.05 -3.71 -4.41
C GLY A 24 0.67 -3.95 -2.95
N PHE A 25 0.87 -5.19 -2.50
CA PHE A 25 0.78 -5.60 -1.11
C PHE A 25 2.10 -6.23 -0.69
N TYR A 26 2.49 -6.04 0.55
CA TYR A 26 3.62 -6.74 1.14
C TYR A 26 3.20 -7.35 2.47
N ASP A 27 3.17 -8.67 2.52
CA ASP A 27 2.94 -9.43 3.74
C ASP A 27 4.25 -9.48 4.53
N ASN A 28 4.24 -8.83 5.70
CA ASN A 28 5.42 -8.73 6.56
C ASN A 28 5.66 -10.00 7.38
N THR A 29 4.65 -10.86 7.52
CA THR A 29 4.73 -12.17 8.19
C THR A 29 5.41 -13.18 7.27
N GLN A 30 4.94 -13.28 6.02
CA GLN A 30 5.47 -14.22 5.03
C GLN A 30 6.68 -13.68 4.26
N LYS A 31 7.00 -12.39 4.40
CA LYS A 31 8.04 -11.68 3.62
C LYS A 31 7.81 -11.77 2.11
N LYS A 32 6.55 -11.72 1.69
CA LYS A 32 6.14 -11.85 0.28
C LYS A 32 5.48 -10.58 -0.22
N GLY A 33 5.87 -10.18 -1.43
CA GLY A 33 5.24 -9.09 -2.17
C GLY A 33 4.28 -9.62 -3.23
N TYR A 34 3.15 -8.95 -3.38
CA TYR A 34 2.14 -9.22 -4.40
C TYR A 34 1.90 -7.94 -5.20
N MET A 35 1.78 -8.04 -6.52
CA MET A 35 1.50 -6.91 -7.40
C MET A 35 0.47 -7.31 -8.45
N GLN A 36 -0.53 -6.44 -8.67
CA GLN A 36 -1.59 -6.69 -9.63
C GLN A 36 -1.90 -5.44 -10.47
N HIS A 37 -2.07 -5.67 -11.77
CA HIS A 37 -2.56 -4.64 -12.70
C HIS A 37 -4.05 -4.41 -12.48
N VAL A 38 -4.45 -3.13 -12.39
CA VAL A 38 -5.85 -2.75 -12.27
C VAL A 38 -6.20 -1.66 -13.27
N GLN A 39 -7.44 -1.71 -13.76
CA GLN A 39 -7.94 -0.75 -14.73
C GLN A 39 -8.21 0.63 -14.11
N ASN A 40 -8.57 0.67 -12.81
CA ASN A 40 -8.83 1.91 -12.10
C ASN A 40 -8.54 1.77 -10.60
N ARG A 41 -8.48 2.92 -9.90
CA ARG A 41 -8.16 3.05 -8.47
C ARG A 41 -9.38 3.36 -7.59
N LYS A 42 -10.59 3.01 -8.04
CA LYS A 42 -11.82 3.28 -7.27
C LYS A 42 -11.80 2.47 -5.98
N SER A 43 -12.38 3.02 -4.90
CA SER A 43 -12.52 2.36 -3.58
C SER A 43 -12.99 0.92 -3.74
N LYS A 44 -14.09 0.69 -4.47
CA LYS A 44 -14.64 -0.65 -4.72
C LYS A 44 -13.65 -1.64 -5.35
N THR A 45 -12.81 -1.17 -6.29
CA THR A 45 -11.81 -2.04 -6.92
C THR A 45 -10.73 -2.43 -5.91
N LEU A 46 -10.28 -1.49 -5.08
CA LEU A 46 -9.25 -1.74 -4.06
C LEU A 46 -9.79 -2.62 -2.93
N GLU A 47 -11.00 -2.35 -2.45
CA GLU A 47 -11.70 -3.15 -1.43
C GLU A 47 -11.86 -4.60 -1.90
N ALA A 48 -12.30 -4.82 -3.15
CA ALA A 48 -12.43 -6.16 -3.72
C ALA A 48 -11.09 -6.90 -3.78
N LEU A 49 -10.00 -6.20 -4.15
CA LEU A 49 -8.67 -6.81 -4.15
C LEU A 49 -8.21 -7.17 -2.74
N ILE A 50 -8.48 -6.32 -1.75
CA ILE A 50 -8.12 -6.58 -0.36
C ILE A 50 -8.87 -7.81 0.16
N LEU A 51 -10.18 -7.91 -0.08
CA LEU A 51 -11.00 -9.05 0.34
C LEU A 51 -10.54 -10.39 -0.26
N VAL A 52 -10.02 -10.38 -1.48
CA VAL A 52 -9.54 -11.59 -2.16
C VAL A 52 -8.13 -12.00 -1.72
N ASN A 53 -7.26 -11.03 -1.39
CA ASN A 53 -5.84 -11.28 -1.15
C ASN A 53 -5.43 -11.25 0.33
N ILE A 54 -6.24 -10.64 1.20
CA ILE A 54 -5.91 -10.42 2.61
C ILE A 54 -7.00 -11.02 3.49
N GLU A 55 -6.58 -11.89 4.41
CA GLU A 55 -7.48 -12.53 5.37
C GLU A 55 -8.21 -11.48 6.23
N PRO A 56 -9.54 -11.61 6.43
CA PRO A 56 -10.29 -10.75 7.33
C PRO A 56 -9.69 -10.74 8.75
N GLY A 57 -9.68 -9.58 9.40
CA GLY A 57 -9.06 -9.40 10.72
C GLY A 57 -7.55 -9.11 10.69
N SER A 58 -6.91 -9.14 9.51
CA SER A 58 -5.52 -8.69 9.35
C SER A 58 -5.36 -7.20 9.59
N THR A 59 -4.15 -6.81 10.01
CA THR A 59 -3.78 -5.40 10.14
C THR A 59 -3.22 -4.89 8.80
N ILE A 60 -3.89 -3.90 8.22
CA ILE A 60 -3.49 -3.30 6.94
C ILE A 60 -2.96 -1.90 7.21
N PHE A 61 -1.76 -1.61 6.71
CA PHE A 61 -1.19 -0.27 6.73
C PHE A 61 -1.26 0.36 5.34
N THR A 62 -1.96 1.48 5.22
CA THR A 62 -2.06 2.25 3.96
C THR A 62 -1.62 3.70 4.15
N ASP A 63 -1.39 4.39 3.04
CA ASP A 63 -1.38 5.86 3.04
C ASP A 63 -2.78 6.42 3.36
N GLN A 64 -2.87 7.71 3.70
CA GLN A 64 -4.12 8.39 4.11
C GLN A 64 -5.12 8.61 2.95
N TRP A 65 -5.14 7.76 1.93
CA TRP A 65 -6.06 7.92 0.80
C TRP A 65 -7.51 7.60 1.17
N ALA A 66 -8.43 8.43 0.66
CA ALA A 66 -9.86 8.32 0.94
C ALA A 66 -10.47 6.97 0.55
N SER A 67 -9.91 6.30 -0.47
CA SER A 67 -10.36 4.97 -0.91
C SER A 67 -10.16 3.86 0.12
N TYR A 68 -9.43 4.10 1.22
CA TYR A 68 -9.19 3.13 2.28
C TYR A 68 -10.03 3.39 3.55
N GLN A 69 -10.88 4.41 3.57
CA GLN A 69 -11.66 4.78 4.76
C GLN A 69 -12.66 3.69 5.22
N ASN A 70 -12.98 2.72 4.35
CA ASN A 70 -13.93 1.66 4.68
C ASN A 70 -13.29 0.38 5.22
N LEU A 71 -11.96 0.30 5.38
CA LEU A 71 -11.30 -0.94 5.77
C LEU A 71 -11.75 -1.47 7.13
N ASP A 72 -11.97 -0.58 8.11
CA ASP A 72 -12.49 -0.97 9.42
C ASP A 72 -13.91 -1.58 9.31
N ARG A 73 -14.75 -1.05 8.42
CA ARG A 73 -16.10 -1.59 8.17
C ARG A 73 -16.07 -2.94 7.47
N LEU A 74 -14.99 -3.24 6.75
CA LEU A 74 -14.76 -4.53 6.10
C LEU A 74 -14.12 -5.57 7.06
N GLY A 75 -13.92 -5.22 8.33
CA GLY A 75 -13.40 -6.13 9.35
C GLY A 75 -11.87 -6.19 9.41
N TYR A 76 -11.17 -5.20 8.84
CA TYR A 76 -9.72 -5.08 8.96
C TYR A 76 -9.35 -4.12 10.08
N ILE A 77 -8.14 -4.27 10.62
CA ILE A 77 -7.57 -3.28 11.54
C ILE A 77 -6.77 -2.30 10.68
N HIS A 78 -7.24 -1.07 10.52
CA HIS A 78 -6.58 -0.09 9.67
C HIS A 78 -5.51 0.72 10.41
N GLY A 79 -4.27 0.63 9.94
CA GLY A 79 -3.16 1.49 10.33
C GLY A 79 -2.84 2.49 9.21
N ILE A 80 -2.37 3.67 9.59
CA ILE A 80 -2.04 4.75 8.66
C ILE A 80 -0.53 4.98 8.66
N VAL A 81 0.08 4.97 7.47
CA VAL A 81 1.47 5.40 7.29
C VAL A 81 1.47 6.89 6.99
N ASN A 82 2.00 7.69 7.92
CA ASN A 82 2.21 9.11 7.67
C ASN A 82 3.57 9.31 6.97
N HIS A 83 3.54 9.63 5.68
CA HIS A 83 4.74 9.88 4.88
C HIS A 83 5.54 11.13 5.29
N SER A 84 5.04 11.96 6.23
CA SER A 84 5.79 13.13 6.72
C SER A 84 6.88 12.81 7.75
N TRP A 85 6.94 11.59 8.29
CA TRP A 85 7.79 11.29 9.46
C TRP A 85 9.12 10.60 9.14
N ASN A 86 9.30 10.01 7.95
CA ASN A 86 10.44 9.10 7.68
C ASN A 86 11.25 9.42 6.42
N PHE A 87 11.60 10.69 6.14
CA PHE A 87 12.55 11.00 5.06
C PHE A 87 13.79 11.79 5.49
N VAL A 88 14.14 11.76 6.78
CA VAL A 88 15.40 12.33 7.26
C VAL A 88 15.96 11.42 8.35
N ASP A 89 17.09 10.79 8.04
CA ASP A 89 18.04 10.37 9.05
C ASP A 89 19.11 11.48 9.09
N PRO A 90 19.20 12.31 10.15
CA PRO A 90 20.21 13.36 10.22
C PRO A 90 21.60 12.86 10.65
N GLU A 91 21.76 11.57 10.96
CA GLU A 91 22.99 11.06 11.57
C GLU A 91 24.01 10.52 10.56
N SER A 92 24.43 11.37 9.61
CA SER A 92 25.72 11.22 8.92
C SER A 92 26.18 12.54 8.29
N ALA A 93 26.13 13.63 9.06
CA ALA A 93 26.72 14.90 8.66
C ALA A 93 27.39 15.64 9.83
N SER A 94 28.10 14.91 10.69
CA SER A 94 29.16 15.51 11.52
C SER A 94 29.97 14.40 12.20
N GLY A 95 31.16 14.16 11.68
CA GLY A 95 32.19 13.31 12.26
C GLY A 95 33.56 13.72 11.73
N ASP A 96 34.18 14.65 12.45
CA ASP A 96 35.62 14.83 12.68
C ASP A 96 36.57 15.19 11.50
N MET A 97 36.81 16.51 11.31
CA MET A 97 38.05 17.25 11.65
C MET A 97 38.07 18.64 11.01
#